data_AF-A3J3A4-F1
#
_entry.id   AF-A3J3A4-F1
#
_cell.length_a   1.000
_cell.length_b   1.000
_cell.length_c   1.000
_cell.angle_alpha   90.00
_cell.angle_beta   90.00
_cell.angle_gamma   90.00
#
_symmetry.space_group_name_H-M   'P 1'
#
loop_
_entity.id
_entity.type
_entity.pdbx_description
1 polymer ?
#
loop_
_entity_poly.entity_id
_entity_poly.type
_entity_poly.pdbx_seq_one_letter_code
_entity_poly.pdbx_strand_id
1 'polypeptide(L)'
;MKKYYLLISLISTFTIFSQVGINTTNPTATLHVFGSTTPGSSGGTVNLINENFSSYTVTQNHTIDSDCTGNATQGWVTGTGNANVNCTSCTGTWLYISSDALSCGLNSTAIMNFSTAPTTTSISISFAYRYNNFGAAPDSFRAYLYNDTTSSQVGANFFNLTTDANTTYSGTATVVPGNSYSLRFEYQGNYDYGASVDNVLVTETAIASPGSYSFRLEDGTQGDGKVLTSDADGNGYWQTPTGGGSGTDSQTLSLVGSTLSISNGNSVTLPSGSGSNTYTNGLTLTGSTVRLGGTLTQGTTLNLDTNDLTFRSSTSAAFPGEMIIQGTDRKIMDTRFDDNYIHFGDEAFLDSDDGTTFNDTGSTTFTKDFVAGFSNSNSGGSAVAIGSIEYFIDGTNELFFEGSGFNPMSDETSSFGNTLGKTNRRWGAVYATNGVITTSDMNLKTNVQPLNYGLKELLKLNTITYNWKNYKLGKTTIPLEKQEKKIGFSAQQLLEILPEVVQTHSWVPVNENGDYKEVKNEHLGVNYSDIIPVTVKAIQEQQAQIEELKKEIEELKLLIKEYKK
;
A
#
# COMPACT_ATOMS: atom_id res chain seq x y z
N MET A 1 -77.59 -16.28 104.53
CA MET A 1 -78.10 -17.64 104.26
C MET A 1 -77.33 -18.24 103.10
N LYS A 2 -76.82 -19.49 103.20
CA LYS A 2 -76.41 -20.42 102.10
C LYS A 2 -75.39 -19.91 101.04
N LYS A 3 -74.49 -20.71 100.44
CA LYS A 3 -73.88 -22.03 100.73
C LYS A 3 -72.58 -22.12 99.88
N TYR A 4 -71.66 -23.03 100.23
CA TYR A 4 -70.47 -23.40 99.45
C TYR A 4 -70.82 -23.89 98.02
N TYR A 5 -69.88 -23.81 97.07
CA TYR A 5 -69.15 -24.98 96.53
C TYR A 5 -67.98 -24.60 95.60
N LEU A 6 -67.00 -25.50 95.54
CA LEU A 6 -65.75 -25.44 94.77
C LEU A 6 -65.82 -26.51 93.68
N LEU A 7 -65.38 -26.22 92.43
CA LEU A 7 -64.80 -27.23 91.54
C LEU A 7 -63.95 -26.63 90.41
N ILE A 8 -63.08 -27.48 89.87
CA ILE A 8 -62.00 -27.23 88.91
C ILE A 8 -62.42 -27.71 87.52
N SER A 9 -62.02 -27.01 86.45
CA SER A 9 -61.84 -27.59 85.12
C SER A 9 -60.77 -26.80 84.32
N LEU A 10 -60.54 -27.15 83.05
CA LEU A 10 -59.20 -27.13 82.45
C LEU A 10 -59.24 -26.99 80.91
N ILE A 11 -58.14 -26.49 80.30
CA ILE A 11 -57.82 -26.47 78.84
C ILE A 11 -58.82 -25.70 77.92
N SER A 12 -58.48 -25.14 76.75
CA SER A 12 -57.23 -25.12 75.98
C SER A 12 -57.06 -23.84 75.13
N THR A 13 -55.82 -23.35 75.01
CA THR A 13 -55.39 -22.44 73.94
C THR A 13 -54.76 -23.27 72.82
N PHE A 14 -55.35 -23.28 71.61
CA PHE A 14 -54.74 -23.91 70.45
C PHE A 14 -53.82 -22.93 69.70
N THR A 15 -52.52 -23.17 69.76
CA THR A 15 -51.54 -22.67 68.79
C THR A 15 -51.07 -23.84 67.93
N ILE A 16 -51.42 -23.82 66.64
CA ILE A 16 -50.97 -24.84 65.69
C ILE A 16 -49.61 -24.39 65.13
N PHE A 17 -48.58 -25.22 65.29
CA PHE A 17 -47.27 -25.03 64.66
C PHE A 17 -47.06 -26.12 63.60
N SER A 18 -46.68 -25.74 62.38
CA SER A 18 -46.25 -26.68 61.33
C SER A 18 -44.84 -27.18 61.61
N GLN A 19 -44.62 -28.50 61.50
CA GLN A 19 -43.32 -29.14 61.69
C GLN A 19 -42.71 -29.54 60.35
N VAL A 20 -41.37 -29.52 60.25
CA VAL A 20 -40.61 -29.89 59.05
C VAL A 20 -39.71 -31.08 59.39
N GLY A 21 -39.83 -32.17 58.63
CA GLY A 21 -39.00 -33.37 58.78
C GLY A 21 -38.07 -33.56 57.57
N ILE A 22 -36.82 -33.92 57.81
CA ILE A 22 -35.87 -34.29 56.76
C ILE A 22 -35.88 -35.82 56.66
N ASN A 23 -36.29 -36.35 55.50
CA ASN A 23 -36.41 -37.78 55.19
C ASN A 23 -37.29 -38.61 56.17
N THR A 24 -38.41 -38.03 56.62
CA THR A 24 -39.46 -38.75 57.36
C THR A 24 -40.84 -38.20 57.02
N THR A 25 -41.86 -39.07 56.93
CA THR A 25 -43.26 -38.70 56.70
C THR A 25 -44.03 -38.41 57.98
N ASN A 26 -43.43 -38.62 59.16
CA ASN A 26 -44.11 -38.47 60.46
C ASN A 26 -43.22 -37.74 61.48
N PRO A 27 -42.94 -36.42 61.30
CA PRO A 27 -42.15 -35.63 62.24
C PRO A 27 -42.88 -35.45 63.57
N THR A 28 -42.14 -35.48 64.68
CA THR A 28 -42.66 -35.36 66.05
C THR A 28 -42.14 -34.12 66.80
N ALA A 29 -41.29 -33.32 66.17
CA ALA A 29 -40.75 -32.07 66.70
C ALA A 29 -40.50 -31.04 65.58
N THR A 30 -40.50 -29.74 65.92
CA THR A 30 -40.11 -28.64 65.02
C THR A 30 -38.60 -28.61 64.81
N LEU A 31 -38.14 -28.64 63.56
CA LEU A 31 -36.75 -28.33 63.21
C LEU A 31 -36.46 -26.85 63.48
N HIS A 32 -35.56 -26.57 64.42
CA HIS A 32 -35.11 -25.22 64.78
C HIS A 32 -33.58 -25.19 64.73
N VAL A 33 -33.02 -24.44 63.77
CA VAL A 33 -31.58 -24.23 63.63
C VAL A 33 -31.32 -22.75 63.89
N PHE A 34 -30.61 -22.44 64.98
CA PHE A 34 -30.21 -21.09 65.34
C PHE A 34 -28.80 -21.10 65.92
N GLY A 35 -28.01 -20.09 65.57
CA GLY A 35 -26.71 -19.85 66.17
C GLY A 35 -26.04 -18.59 65.63
N SER A 36 -25.04 -18.10 66.35
CA SER A 36 -24.27 -16.91 65.98
C SER A 36 -23.12 -17.28 65.04
N THR A 37 -23.13 -16.73 63.83
CA THR A 37 -22.00 -16.79 62.90
C THR A 37 -21.04 -15.63 63.15
N THR A 38 -19.75 -15.92 63.33
CA THR A 38 -18.69 -14.92 63.10
C THR A 38 -18.10 -15.15 61.71
N PRO A 39 -18.29 -14.23 60.73
CA PRO A 39 -17.63 -14.33 59.45
C PRO A 39 -16.11 -14.38 59.64
N GLY A 40 -15.43 -15.26 58.89
CA GLY A 40 -13.97 -15.25 58.84
C GLY A 40 -13.47 -13.97 58.16
N SER A 41 -12.33 -13.44 58.61
CA SER A 41 -11.65 -12.35 57.93
C SER A 41 -10.70 -12.91 56.88
N SER A 42 -10.74 -12.36 55.66
CA SER A 42 -9.82 -12.71 54.57
C SER A 42 -8.37 -12.30 54.82
N GLY A 43 -8.11 -11.49 55.84
CA GLY A 43 -6.87 -10.73 55.95
C GLY A 43 -6.76 -9.66 54.86
N GLY A 44 -5.64 -8.92 54.86
CA GLY A 44 -5.35 -7.85 53.89
C GLY A 44 -4.81 -6.57 54.53
N THR A 45 -4.58 -5.54 53.71
CA THR A 45 -4.08 -4.24 54.17
C THR A 45 -5.16 -3.49 54.95
N VAL A 46 -4.84 -3.09 56.19
CA VAL A 46 -5.71 -2.31 57.07
C VAL A 46 -5.09 -0.93 57.30
N ASN A 47 -5.86 0.14 57.11
CA ASN A 47 -5.44 1.51 57.38
C ASN A 47 -5.68 1.84 58.87
N LEU A 48 -4.59 2.06 59.61
CA LEU A 48 -4.60 2.47 61.02
C LEU A 48 -4.61 4.01 61.15
N ILE A 49 -4.00 4.72 60.19
CA ILE A 49 -4.18 6.16 59.94
C ILE A 49 -4.21 6.33 58.41
N ASN A 50 -5.09 7.19 57.90
CA ASN A 50 -5.08 7.64 56.51
C ASN A 50 -5.63 9.07 56.45
N GLU A 51 -4.76 10.05 56.66
CA GLU A 51 -5.13 11.46 56.86
C GLU A 51 -4.51 12.37 55.80
N ASN A 52 -5.37 13.19 55.19
CA ASN A 52 -5.06 14.31 54.28
C ASN A 52 -5.54 15.66 54.86
N PHE A 53 -5.82 15.68 56.16
CA PHE A 53 -6.22 16.84 56.97
C PHE A 53 -7.46 17.63 56.51
N SER A 54 -8.21 17.16 55.51
CA SER A 54 -9.35 17.88 54.92
C SER A 54 -10.55 18.07 55.86
N SER A 55 -10.67 17.24 56.90
CA SER A 55 -11.65 17.39 57.98
C SER A 55 -11.08 17.00 59.35
N TYR A 56 -9.76 17.10 59.53
CA TYR A 56 -9.08 16.62 60.75
C TYR A 56 -9.21 17.62 61.90
N THR A 57 -9.50 17.12 63.11
CA THR A 57 -9.53 17.93 64.35
C THR A 57 -8.24 17.74 65.11
N VAL A 58 -7.46 18.81 65.26
CA VAL A 58 -6.13 18.75 65.88
C VAL A 58 -6.22 18.34 67.36
N THR A 59 -5.61 17.19 67.68
CA THR A 59 -5.30 16.80 69.06
C THR A 59 -3.83 17.10 69.32
N GLN A 60 -3.53 17.90 70.36
CA GLN A 60 -2.16 18.30 70.67
C GLN A 60 -1.93 18.59 72.15
N ASN A 61 -0.73 18.33 72.63
CA ASN A 61 -0.21 18.86 73.89
C ASN A 61 0.64 20.09 73.56
N HIS A 62 0.26 21.28 74.05
CA HIS A 62 0.97 22.53 73.77
C HIS A 62 0.92 23.49 74.95
N THR A 63 1.92 24.35 75.05
CA THR A 63 1.83 25.58 75.85
C THR A 63 1.37 26.70 74.94
N ILE A 64 0.31 27.42 75.33
CA ILE A 64 -0.09 28.65 74.64
C ILE A 64 0.89 29.76 75.05
N ASP A 65 1.54 30.36 74.07
CA ASP A 65 2.29 31.60 74.23
C ASP A 65 1.48 32.76 73.61
N SER A 66 1.34 33.85 74.37
CA SER A 66 0.62 35.06 73.95
C SER A 66 1.37 35.88 72.91
N ASP A 67 2.68 35.72 72.80
CA ASP A 67 3.52 36.49 71.88
C ASP A 67 3.44 35.91 70.45
N CYS A 68 2.98 34.66 70.31
CA CYS A 68 2.65 34.00 69.05
C CYS A 68 1.41 34.63 68.37
N THR A 69 1.65 35.70 67.64
CA THR A 69 0.64 36.50 66.93
C THR A 69 1.00 36.71 65.45
N GLY A 70 0.03 37.12 64.63
CA GLY A 70 0.26 37.39 63.21
C GLY A 70 0.45 36.12 62.38
N ASN A 71 1.67 35.87 61.89
CA ASN A 71 1.99 34.71 61.06
C ASN A 71 2.32 33.45 61.87
N ALA A 72 2.63 33.61 63.16
CA ALA A 72 2.80 32.50 64.09
C ALA A 72 1.45 31.88 64.48
N THR A 73 1.47 30.60 64.83
CA THR A 73 0.29 29.84 65.28
C THR A 73 0.35 29.62 66.78
N GLN A 74 -0.79 29.38 67.44
CA GLN A 74 -0.84 29.04 68.88
C GLN A 74 -0.62 27.54 69.15
N GLY A 75 0.13 26.86 68.28
CA GLY A 75 0.23 25.40 68.21
C GLY A 75 -0.04 24.87 66.80
N TRP A 76 -0.26 23.55 66.68
CA TRP A 76 -0.60 22.90 65.42
C TRP A 76 -2.01 23.27 64.96
N VAL A 77 -2.16 23.51 63.65
CA VAL A 77 -3.42 23.87 62.97
C VAL A 77 -3.50 23.18 61.60
N THR A 78 -4.70 23.02 61.06
CA THR A 78 -4.93 22.49 59.71
C THR A 78 -5.22 23.61 58.72
N GLY A 79 -4.56 23.60 57.56
CA GLY A 79 -4.83 24.58 56.49
C GLY A 79 -3.76 24.59 55.40
N THR A 80 -3.59 25.73 54.72
CA THR A 80 -2.66 25.93 53.59
C THR A 80 -1.37 26.66 53.97
N GLY A 81 -1.06 26.76 55.27
CA GLY A 81 0.20 27.28 55.80
C GLY A 81 0.57 28.71 55.38
N ASN A 82 1.86 29.00 55.49
CA ASN A 82 2.53 30.16 54.93
C ASN A 82 3.78 29.66 54.16
N ALA A 83 4.44 30.50 53.37
CA ALA A 83 5.56 30.07 52.51
C ALA A 83 6.70 29.33 53.27
N ASN A 84 6.86 29.57 54.57
CA ASN A 84 7.90 28.95 55.39
C ASN A 84 7.56 27.50 55.80
N VAL A 85 6.27 27.13 55.86
CA VAL A 85 5.79 25.82 56.33
C VAL A 85 5.10 24.98 55.24
N ASN A 86 5.17 25.39 53.97
CA ASN A 86 4.54 24.64 52.88
C ASN A 86 5.49 23.54 52.39
N CYS A 87 5.18 22.26 52.65
CA CYS A 87 5.98 21.15 52.14
C CYS A 87 5.72 20.86 50.66
N THR A 88 6.74 20.41 49.92
CA THR A 88 6.64 20.25 48.45
C THR A 88 5.67 19.14 48.03
N SER A 89 5.49 18.13 48.88
CA SER A 89 4.57 17.00 48.69
C SER A 89 3.23 17.18 49.41
N CYS A 90 2.96 18.36 49.99
CA CYS A 90 1.69 18.69 50.63
C CYS A 90 0.64 19.08 49.58
N THR A 91 -0.60 18.59 49.69
CA THR A 91 -1.67 18.83 48.71
C THR A 91 -3.02 19.09 49.37
N GLY A 92 -3.60 20.26 49.10
CA GLY A 92 -4.90 20.66 49.66
C GLY A 92 -4.73 21.28 51.04
N THR A 93 -4.97 20.51 52.09
CA THR A 93 -4.87 20.93 53.50
C THR A 93 -3.87 20.05 54.21
N TRP A 94 -3.03 20.63 55.06
CA TRP A 94 -2.06 19.88 55.86
C TRP A 94 -1.99 20.39 57.29
N LEU A 95 -1.35 19.62 58.15
CA LEU A 95 -1.08 19.98 59.53
C LEU A 95 0.20 20.85 59.57
N TYR A 96 0.15 22.03 60.18
CA TYR A 96 1.33 22.91 60.31
C TYR A 96 1.38 23.68 61.64
N ILE A 97 2.57 24.15 61.97
CA ILE A 97 2.88 25.00 63.13
C ILE A 97 3.96 26.00 62.73
N SER A 98 3.88 27.24 63.20
CA SER A 98 4.88 28.29 62.92
C SER A 98 5.09 29.17 64.13
N SER A 99 6.34 29.48 64.47
CA SER A 99 6.70 30.43 65.54
C SER A 99 7.31 31.73 65.00
N ASP A 100 6.96 32.10 63.77
CA ASP A 100 7.44 33.26 62.98
C ASP A 100 6.89 34.61 63.52
N ALA A 101 7.12 34.86 64.82
CA ALA A 101 6.81 36.07 65.55
C ALA A 101 7.84 36.28 66.67
N LEU A 102 8.33 37.51 66.86
CA LEU A 102 9.35 37.81 67.88
C LEU A 102 8.88 37.38 69.27
N SER A 103 9.76 36.65 69.98
CA SER A 103 9.51 36.03 71.30
C SER A 103 8.50 34.87 71.35
N CYS A 104 7.91 34.46 70.22
CA CYS A 104 6.99 33.31 70.19
C CYS A 104 7.74 31.99 70.47
N GLY A 105 7.57 31.44 71.67
CA GLY A 105 8.11 30.17 72.11
C GLY A 105 7.08 29.05 72.09
N LEU A 106 7.06 28.24 71.03
CA LEU A 106 6.20 27.07 70.93
C LEU A 106 6.93 25.80 71.36
N ASN A 107 6.29 25.05 72.26
CA ASN A 107 6.58 23.62 72.47
C ASN A 107 5.25 22.89 72.33
N SER A 108 5.09 22.15 71.22
CA SER A 108 3.82 21.52 70.87
C SER A 108 3.99 20.17 70.19
N THR A 109 3.30 19.16 70.72
CA THR A 109 3.19 17.82 70.16
C THR A 109 1.80 17.60 69.58
N ALA A 110 1.67 17.48 68.25
CA ALA A 110 0.47 16.93 67.64
C ALA A 110 0.42 15.41 67.85
N ILE A 111 -0.78 14.88 68.08
CA ILE A 111 -1.04 13.48 68.45
C ILE A 111 -2.10 12.92 67.50
N MET A 112 -1.68 12.07 66.56
CA MET A 112 -2.60 11.33 65.70
C MET A 112 -2.77 9.90 66.22
N ASN A 113 -3.89 9.66 66.88
CA ASN A 113 -4.27 8.34 67.38
C ASN A 113 -4.60 7.40 66.22
N PHE A 114 -4.26 6.12 66.36
CA PHE A 114 -4.67 5.10 65.40
C PHE A 114 -6.19 4.86 65.52
N SER A 115 -6.86 4.67 64.39
CA SER A 115 -8.31 4.43 64.32
C SER A 115 -8.72 3.12 65.00
N THR A 116 -7.84 2.11 64.96
CA THR A 116 -7.94 0.83 65.67
C THR A 116 -6.58 0.40 66.20
N ALA A 117 -6.56 -0.43 67.25
CA ALA A 117 -5.34 -1.10 67.68
C ALA A 117 -4.79 -2.03 66.56
N PRO A 118 -3.47 -2.11 66.34
CA PRO A 118 -2.90 -3.08 65.40
C PRO A 118 -3.26 -4.51 65.79
N THR A 119 -3.46 -5.37 64.80
CA THR A 119 -3.66 -6.82 64.94
C THR A 119 -2.37 -7.62 64.71
N THR A 120 -1.34 -6.97 64.17
CA THR A 120 -0.05 -7.56 63.83
C THR A 120 1.11 -6.99 64.68
N THR A 121 2.31 -7.55 64.51
CA THR A 121 3.53 -7.10 65.20
C THR A 121 4.32 -6.02 64.43
N SER A 122 3.88 -5.61 63.23
CA SER A 122 4.63 -4.69 62.38
C SER A 122 3.69 -3.84 61.53
N ILE A 123 3.90 -2.52 61.58
CA ILE A 123 3.18 -1.52 60.78
C ILE A 123 4.13 -0.85 59.78
N SER A 124 3.58 -0.42 58.65
CA SER A 124 4.23 0.51 57.71
C SER A 124 3.74 1.92 57.98
N ILE A 125 4.63 2.90 57.92
CA ILE A 125 4.35 4.32 58.22
C ILE A 125 4.96 5.17 57.11
N SER A 126 4.18 6.07 56.51
CA SER A 126 4.69 7.12 55.64
C SER A 126 3.95 8.44 55.82
N PHE A 127 4.66 9.55 55.60
CA PHE A 127 4.10 10.91 55.63
C PHE A 127 5.05 11.90 54.97
N ALA A 128 4.51 12.92 54.30
CA ALA A 128 5.24 14.09 53.84
C ALA A 128 5.48 15.04 55.01
N TYR A 129 6.62 15.75 55.04
CA TYR A 129 6.89 16.77 56.05
C TYR A 129 7.83 17.88 55.57
N ARG A 130 7.73 19.05 56.22
CA ARG A 130 8.73 20.12 56.16
C ARG A 130 9.11 20.56 57.57
N TYR A 131 10.37 20.90 57.73
CA TYR A 131 10.89 21.74 58.82
C TYR A 131 11.78 22.80 58.20
N ASN A 132 11.65 24.02 58.67
CA ASN A 132 12.38 25.19 58.19
C ASN A 132 12.91 25.88 59.44
N ASN A 133 14.23 26.04 59.55
CA ASN A 133 14.86 26.56 60.75
C ASN A 133 15.38 28.00 60.52
N PHE A 134 14.93 28.95 61.33
CA PHE A 134 15.45 30.32 61.34
C PHE A 134 16.90 30.40 61.87
N GLY A 135 17.32 29.44 62.70
CA GLY A 135 18.64 29.34 63.30
C GLY A 135 18.76 29.94 64.69
N ALA A 136 17.64 30.04 65.42
CA ALA A 136 17.63 30.45 66.82
C ALA A 136 17.90 29.24 67.75
N ALA A 137 17.72 29.42 69.06
CA ALA A 137 18.22 28.51 70.07
C ALA A 137 17.11 27.72 70.79
N PRO A 138 17.41 26.48 71.19
CA PRO A 138 17.61 25.32 70.33
C PRO A 138 16.28 24.86 69.70
N ASP A 139 16.05 25.20 68.44
CA ASP A 139 14.86 24.80 67.70
C ASP A 139 14.98 23.35 67.20
N SER A 140 13.90 22.56 67.28
CA SER A 140 13.87 21.19 66.78
C SER A 140 12.49 20.70 66.33
N PHE A 141 12.49 19.78 65.37
CA PHE A 141 11.31 19.04 64.94
C PHE A 141 11.59 17.54 64.93
N ARG A 142 10.77 16.76 65.64
CA ARG A 142 10.89 15.29 65.69
C ARG A 142 9.55 14.59 65.51
N ALA A 143 9.59 13.48 64.79
CA ALA A 143 8.47 12.56 64.64
C ALA A 143 8.79 11.22 65.32
N TYR A 144 7.84 10.66 66.06
CA TYR A 144 8.01 9.36 66.73
C TYR A 144 6.67 8.64 66.89
N LEU A 145 6.75 7.32 66.99
CA LEU A 145 5.62 6.49 67.40
C LEU A 145 5.58 6.39 68.92
N TYR A 146 4.39 6.49 69.49
CA TYR A 146 4.15 6.37 70.92
C TYR A 146 3.13 5.27 71.19
N ASN A 147 3.40 4.45 72.19
CA ASN A 147 2.48 3.44 72.69
C ASN A 147 1.69 4.06 73.84
N ASP A 148 0.43 4.40 73.59
CA ASP A 148 -0.45 5.03 74.58
C ASP A 148 -0.87 4.04 75.68
N THR A 149 -0.87 2.74 75.39
CA THR A 149 -1.12 1.69 76.40
C THR A 149 0.01 1.57 77.42
N THR A 150 1.27 1.69 76.99
CA THR A 150 2.44 1.63 77.90
C THR A 150 3.00 3.00 78.29
N SER A 151 2.40 4.09 77.80
CA SER A 151 2.86 5.47 78.01
C SER A 151 4.35 5.69 77.67
N SER A 152 4.82 5.08 76.57
CA SER A 152 6.24 5.09 76.19
C SER A 152 6.44 5.26 74.69
N GLN A 153 7.50 6.00 74.31
CA GLN A 153 7.96 6.06 72.92
C GLN A 153 8.39 4.67 72.43
N VAL A 154 8.07 4.36 71.17
CA VAL A 154 8.44 3.11 70.49
C VAL A 154 9.71 3.34 69.69
N GLY A 155 10.81 2.70 70.11
CA GLY A 155 12.10 2.80 69.40
C GLY A 155 12.69 4.21 69.38
N ALA A 156 13.52 4.47 68.38
CA ALA A 156 14.10 5.79 68.13
C ALA A 156 13.09 6.75 67.47
N ASN A 157 13.39 8.05 67.43
CA ASN A 157 12.63 8.98 66.58
C ASN A 157 12.79 8.59 65.10
N PHE A 158 11.76 8.82 64.28
CA PHE A 158 11.83 8.68 62.82
C PHE A 158 12.80 9.69 62.20
N PHE A 159 12.84 10.89 62.79
CA PHE A 159 13.91 11.86 62.66
C PHE A 159 13.94 12.75 63.90
N ASN A 160 15.05 13.45 64.11
CA ASN A 160 15.15 14.56 65.06
C ASN A 160 15.98 15.65 64.37
N LEU A 161 15.32 16.70 63.92
CA LEU A 161 15.88 17.70 63.01
C LEU A 161 16.17 19.00 63.76
N THR A 162 17.36 19.54 63.50
CA THR A 162 17.80 20.88 63.94
C THR A 162 18.20 21.76 62.73
N THR A 163 17.89 21.30 61.52
CA THR A 163 18.18 21.97 60.23
C THR A 163 17.06 21.66 59.25
N ASP A 164 16.90 22.50 58.23
CA ASP A 164 15.88 22.38 57.18
C ASP A 164 15.75 20.98 56.58
N ALA A 165 14.51 20.57 56.38
CA ALA A 165 14.15 19.37 55.63
C ALA A 165 12.80 19.58 54.93
N ASN A 166 12.64 19.03 53.72
CA ASN A 166 11.39 19.10 52.97
C ASN A 166 11.29 17.85 52.10
N THR A 167 10.71 16.78 52.63
CA THR A 167 10.80 15.43 52.07
C THR A 167 9.70 14.52 52.64
N THR A 168 9.76 13.23 52.33
CA THR A 168 8.80 12.21 52.80
C THR A 168 9.53 11.19 53.67
N TYR A 169 8.93 10.83 54.81
CA TYR A 169 9.33 9.67 55.60
C TYR A 169 8.61 8.41 55.09
N SER A 170 9.31 7.28 55.06
CA SER A 170 8.73 5.95 54.86
C SER A 170 9.56 4.93 55.66
N GLY A 171 8.88 4.06 56.40
CA GLY A 171 9.54 3.04 57.21
C GLY A 171 8.54 2.07 57.87
N THR A 172 9.06 1.18 58.69
CA THR A 172 8.26 0.21 59.46
C THR A 172 8.56 0.31 60.95
N ALA A 173 7.57 0.04 61.79
CA ALA A 173 7.74 0.01 63.24
C ALA A 173 7.19 -1.29 63.84
N THR A 174 7.91 -1.86 64.80
CA THR A 174 7.45 -3.01 65.59
C THR A 174 6.43 -2.55 66.62
N VAL A 175 5.26 -3.20 66.62
CA VAL A 175 4.16 -2.94 67.56
C VAL A 175 3.74 -4.23 68.26
N VAL A 176 2.90 -4.11 69.28
CA VAL A 176 2.29 -5.23 69.99
C VAL A 176 0.80 -5.25 69.64
N PRO A 177 0.27 -6.37 69.12
CA PRO A 177 -1.15 -6.51 68.82
C PRO A 177 -2.04 -6.13 70.01
N GLY A 178 -3.11 -5.37 69.76
CA GLY A 178 -4.09 -4.95 70.75
C GLY A 178 -3.74 -3.70 71.57
N ASN A 179 -2.50 -3.20 71.52
CA ASN A 179 -2.15 -1.92 72.15
C ASN A 179 -2.65 -0.72 71.32
N SER A 180 -2.98 0.38 72.01
CA SER A 180 -3.22 1.69 71.39
C SER A 180 -1.92 2.43 71.09
N TYR A 181 -1.87 3.10 69.94
CA TYR A 181 -0.72 3.86 69.47
C TYR A 181 -1.13 5.21 68.90
N SER A 182 -0.19 6.16 68.95
CA SER A 182 -0.29 7.46 68.30
C SER A 182 1.00 7.82 67.58
N LEU A 183 0.86 8.37 66.38
CA LEU A 183 1.94 9.00 65.65
C LEU A 183 2.04 10.46 66.14
N ARG A 184 3.22 10.84 66.65
CA ARG A 184 3.44 12.12 67.32
C ARG A 184 4.46 12.98 66.60
N PHE A 185 4.12 14.26 66.49
CA PHE A 185 4.92 15.30 65.82
C PHE A 185 5.18 16.43 66.79
N GLU A 186 6.41 16.49 67.29
CA GLU A 186 6.83 17.43 68.32
C GLU A 186 7.72 18.50 67.71
N TYR A 187 7.27 19.74 67.87
CA TYR A 187 7.95 20.95 67.44
C TYR A 187 8.30 21.79 68.67
N GLN A 188 9.57 22.16 68.77
CA GLN A 188 10.07 23.16 69.70
C GLN A 188 10.71 24.27 68.88
N GLY A 189 10.20 25.49 68.97
CA GLY A 189 10.74 26.65 68.24
C GLY A 189 10.57 27.94 69.04
N ASN A 190 11.57 28.82 69.00
CA ASN A 190 11.49 30.17 69.57
C ASN A 190 11.95 31.20 68.55
N TYR A 191 10.99 31.95 67.99
CA TYR A 191 11.20 32.80 66.82
C TYR A 191 11.74 32.02 65.62
N ASP A 192 11.05 30.93 65.28
CA ASP A 192 11.41 29.99 64.22
C ASP A 192 10.30 29.82 63.16
N TYR A 193 10.71 29.51 61.93
CA TYR A 193 9.85 29.46 60.75
C TYR A 193 8.74 28.40 60.84
N GLY A 194 9.03 27.20 61.35
CA GLY A 194 8.00 26.19 61.63
C GLY A 194 8.14 24.83 60.93
N ALA A 195 7.10 24.00 61.08
CA ALA A 195 7.02 22.66 60.54
C ALA A 195 5.63 22.31 59.97
N SER A 196 5.58 21.30 59.09
CA SER A 196 4.33 20.76 58.55
C SER A 196 4.38 19.26 58.27
N VAL A 197 3.21 18.63 58.17
CA VAL A 197 3.00 17.21 57.89
C VAL A 197 1.76 17.01 57.01
N ASP A 198 1.86 16.16 55.98
CA ASP A 198 0.74 15.77 55.11
C ASP A 198 0.84 14.29 54.67
N ASN A 199 -0.21 13.78 54.02
CA ASN A 199 -0.27 12.43 53.42
C ASN A 199 0.11 11.33 54.41
N VAL A 200 -0.48 11.36 55.60
CA VAL A 200 -0.13 10.46 56.71
C VAL A 200 -0.86 9.14 56.53
N LEU A 201 -0.09 8.09 56.24
CA LEU A 201 -0.57 6.74 56.05
C LEU A 201 0.15 5.79 57.01
N VAL A 202 -0.63 5.06 57.80
CA VAL A 202 -0.14 3.95 58.62
C VAL A 202 -0.96 2.70 58.30
N THR A 203 -0.30 1.61 57.94
CA THR A 203 -0.96 0.36 57.55
C THR A 203 -0.36 -0.86 58.21
N GLU A 204 -1.19 -1.91 58.35
CA GLU A 204 -0.73 -3.27 58.64
C GLU A 204 -1.30 -4.28 57.63
N THR A 205 -0.75 -5.49 57.59
CA THR A 205 -1.27 -6.60 56.78
C THR A 205 -1.88 -7.65 57.71
N ALA A 206 -3.17 -7.52 57.99
CA ALA A 206 -3.88 -8.43 58.89
C ALA A 206 -3.88 -9.87 58.38
N ILE A 207 -3.67 -10.82 59.30
CA ILE A 207 -3.64 -12.27 59.00
C ILE A 207 -5.08 -12.79 58.91
N ALA A 208 -5.36 -13.64 57.92
CA ALA A 208 -6.66 -14.29 57.77
C ALA A 208 -7.01 -15.17 58.97
N SER A 209 -8.29 -15.18 59.38
CA SER A 209 -8.76 -15.96 60.53
C SER A 209 -10.05 -16.72 60.18
N PRO A 210 -10.14 -18.03 60.46
CA PRO A 210 -11.31 -18.83 60.13
C PRO A 210 -12.53 -18.42 60.95
N GLY A 211 -13.69 -18.35 60.29
CA GLY A 211 -14.98 -18.05 60.93
C GLY A 211 -15.51 -19.23 61.74
N SER A 212 -16.42 -18.94 62.69
CA SER A 212 -17.13 -19.96 63.46
C SER A 212 -18.57 -20.10 62.96
N TYR A 213 -18.98 -21.33 62.64
CA TYR A 213 -20.25 -21.65 61.99
C TYR A 213 -21.10 -22.58 62.86
N SER A 214 -22.41 -22.32 62.93
CA SER A 214 -23.33 -23.00 63.87
C SER A 214 -24.02 -24.25 63.30
N PHE A 215 -23.81 -24.57 62.02
CA PHE A 215 -24.37 -25.75 61.37
C PHE A 215 -23.41 -26.26 60.29
N ARG A 216 -23.17 -27.57 60.26
CA ARG A 216 -22.41 -28.28 59.22
C ARG A 216 -23.19 -29.55 58.84
N LEU A 217 -23.33 -29.80 57.54
CA LEU A 217 -23.78 -31.10 57.05
C LEU A 217 -22.62 -32.08 57.14
N GLU A 218 -22.83 -33.21 57.82
CA GLU A 218 -21.81 -34.24 58.02
C GLU A 218 -22.36 -35.60 57.58
N ASP A 219 -21.68 -36.24 56.63
CA ASP A 219 -22.01 -37.56 56.08
C ASP A 219 -20.93 -38.62 56.34
N GLY A 220 -19.84 -38.23 57.01
CA GLY A 220 -18.65 -39.02 57.27
C GLY A 220 -17.52 -38.82 56.26
N THR A 221 -17.76 -38.10 55.15
CA THR A 221 -16.78 -37.83 54.09
C THR A 221 -16.28 -36.38 54.06
N GLN A 222 -16.87 -35.49 54.87
CA GLN A 222 -16.40 -34.12 55.07
C GLN A 222 -14.96 -34.07 55.59
N GLY A 223 -14.21 -33.02 55.22
CA GLY A 223 -12.81 -32.85 55.63
C GLY A 223 -12.29 -31.45 55.32
N ASP A 224 -11.07 -31.15 55.77
CA ASP A 224 -10.41 -29.89 55.44
C ASP A 224 -10.13 -29.78 53.94
N GLY A 225 -10.37 -28.59 53.39
CA GLY A 225 -10.27 -28.35 51.96
C GLY A 225 -11.29 -29.13 51.12
N LYS A 226 -12.37 -29.68 51.70
CA LYS A 226 -13.49 -30.27 50.93
C LYS A 226 -14.73 -29.37 50.93
N VAL A 227 -15.47 -29.40 49.83
CA VAL A 227 -16.77 -28.72 49.68
C VAL A 227 -17.87 -29.74 49.38
N LEU A 228 -19.10 -29.45 49.82
CA LEU A 228 -20.28 -30.19 49.41
C LEU A 228 -20.57 -29.86 47.94
N THR A 229 -20.65 -30.90 47.12
CA THR A 229 -20.87 -30.84 45.68
C THR A 229 -22.10 -31.68 45.34
N SER A 230 -22.57 -31.65 44.08
CA SER A 230 -23.58 -32.59 43.60
C SER A 230 -23.18 -33.20 42.25
N ASP A 231 -23.52 -34.46 42.01
CA ASP A 231 -23.49 -35.04 40.67
C ASP A 231 -24.68 -34.58 39.81
N ALA A 232 -24.77 -35.10 38.58
CA ALA A 232 -25.84 -34.79 37.64
C ALA A 232 -27.21 -35.39 38.03
N ASP A 233 -27.22 -36.39 38.91
CA ASP A 233 -28.43 -37.03 39.44
C ASP A 233 -28.93 -36.36 40.74
N GLY A 234 -28.16 -35.39 41.26
CA GLY A 234 -28.49 -34.59 42.44
C GLY A 234 -27.99 -35.16 43.77
N ASN A 235 -27.12 -36.18 43.76
CA ASN A 235 -26.55 -36.73 44.99
C ASN A 235 -25.46 -35.81 45.54
N GLY A 236 -25.62 -35.39 46.80
CA GLY A 236 -24.63 -34.55 47.49
C GLY A 236 -23.47 -35.37 48.07
N TYR A 237 -22.22 -34.93 47.86
CA TYR A 237 -21.03 -35.55 48.47
C TYR A 237 -19.89 -34.55 48.72
N TRP A 238 -18.97 -34.85 49.66
CA TRP A 238 -17.83 -33.96 49.96
C TRP A 238 -16.57 -34.32 49.17
N GLN A 239 -16.16 -33.45 48.25
CA GLN A 239 -14.93 -33.59 47.47
C GLN A 239 -13.97 -32.42 47.66
N THR A 240 -12.67 -32.69 47.50
CA THR A 240 -11.64 -31.64 47.41
C THR A 240 -11.84 -30.88 46.10
N PRO A 241 -11.94 -29.54 46.09
CA PRO A 241 -11.99 -28.76 44.86
C PRO A 241 -10.78 -29.07 43.97
N THR A 242 -11.04 -29.50 42.74
CA THR A 242 -10.00 -29.92 41.78
C THR A 242 -9.28 -28.76 41.08
N GLY A 243 -9.43 -27.53 41.58
CA GLY A 243 -8.69 -26.33 41.17
C GLY A 243 -7.93 -25.75 42.36
N GLY A 244 -6.62 -25.99 42.41
CA GLY A 244 -5.75 -25.43 43.46
C GLY A 244 -5.42 -23.96 43.20
N GLY A 245 -6.07 -23.06 43.93
CA GLY A 245 -5.75 -21.63 43.90
C GLY A 245 -6.67 -20.84 44.84
N SER A 246 -6.09 -20.05 45.74
CA SER A 246 -6.83 -18.96 46.39
C SER A 246 -7.32 -17.97 45.33
N GLY A 247 -8.51 -17.40 45.53
CA GLY A 247 -9.16 -16.54 44.54
C GLY A 247 -8.31 -15.34 44.14
N THR A 248 -7.59 -15.47 43.03
CA THR A 248 -6.94 -14.38 42.31
C THR A 248 -7.16 -14.59 40.83
N ASP A 249 -8.01 -13.75 40.25
CA ASP A 249 -8.35 -13.76 38.82
C ASP A 249 -7.21 -13.17 37.96
N SER A 250 -6.00 -13.07 38.54
CA SER A 250 -4.76 -12.59 37.94
C SER A 250 -4.21 -13.60 36.94
N GLN A 251 -4.87 -13.66 35.79
CA GLN A 251 -4.45 -14.41 34.62
C GLN A 251 -3.43 -13.61 33.81
N THR A 252 -2.18 -14.06 33.75
CA THR A 252 -1.21 -13.53 32.79
C THR A 252 -1.52 -14.11 31.42
N LEU A 253 -2.07 -13.27 30.54
CA LEU A 253 -2.32 -13.60 29.14
C LEU A 253 -1.05 -13.34 28.31
N SER A 254 -0.54 -14.37 27.64
CA SER A 254 0.64 -14.26 26.78
C SER A 254 0.38 -14.92 25.43
N LEU A 255 0.74 -14.23 24.33
CA LEU A 255 0.67 -14.75 22.97
C LEU A 255 2.08 -14.85 22.41
N VAL A 256 2.52 -16.08 22.13
CA VAL A 256 3.82 -16.36 21.49
C VAL A 256 3.58 -17.26 20.28
N GLY A 257 3.86 -16.73 19.08
CA GLY A 257 3.49 -17.40 17.83
C GLY A 257 1.97 -17.53 17.72
N SER A 258 1.47 -18.75 17.55
CA SER A 258 0.03 -19.08 17.53
C SER A 258 -0.53 -19.60 18.86
N THR A 259 0.26 -19.61 19.94
CA THR A 259 -0.16 -20.17 21.22
C THR A 259 -0.56 -19.07 22.19
N LEU A 260 -1.84 -19.05 22.57
CA LEU A 260 -2.37 -18.19 23.63
C LEU A 260 -2.32 -18.96 24.95
N SER A 261 -1.42 -18.54 25.84
CA SER A 261 -1.19 -19.15 27.14
C SER A 261 -1.84 -18.31 28.24
N ILE A 262 -2.64 -18.97 29.08
CA ILE A 262 -3.17 -18.42 30.33
C ILE A 262 -2.45 -19.12 31.48
N SER A 263 -1.86 -18.36 32.40
CA SER A 263 -1.25 -18.93 33.62
C SER A 263 -2.28 -19.73 34.43
N ASN A 264 -1.86 -20.89 34.97
CA ASN A 264 -2.68 -21.85 35.72
C ASN A 264 -3.62 -22.76 34.91
N GLY A 265 -3.22 -23.16 33.70
CA GLY A 265 -3.54 -24.49 33.17
C GLY A 265 -4.40 -24.57 31.91
N ASN A 266 -5.00 -23.46 31.48
CA ASN A 266 -5.71 -23.41 30.20
C ASN A 266 -4.80 -22.82 29.11
N SER A 267 -4.32 -23.66 28.20
CA SER A 267 -3.79 -23.19 26.92
C SER A 267 -4.88 -23.27 25.85
N VAL A 268 -5.12 -22.16 25.16
CA VAL A 268 -5.90 -22.18 23.92
C VAL A 268 -4.87 -22.26 22.80
N THR A 269 -4.72 -23.45 22.23
CA THR A 269 -4.18 -23.57 20.88
C THR A 269 -5.16 -22.87 19.96
N LEU A 270 -4.90 -21.59 19.66
CA LEU A 270 -5.61 -20.91 18.60
C LEU A 270 -5.41 -21.79 17.35
N PRO A 271 -6.47 -22.05 16.56
CA PRO A 271 -6.28 -22.76 15.31
C PRO A 271 -5.17 -22.05 14.54
N SER A 272 -4.33 -22.82 13.85
CA SER A 272 -3.38 -22.28 12.88
C SER A 272 -4.12 -21.78 11.63
N GLY A 273 -5.02 -20.82 11.84
CA GLY A 273 -5.08 -19.59 11.08
C GLY A 273 -3.72 -18.90 11.10
N SER A 274 -2.72 -19.58 10.54
CA SER A 274 -2.10 -18.99 9.37
C SER A 274 -3.19 -18.28 8.58
N GLY A 275 -3.13 -16.95 8.58
CA GLY A 275 -3.48 -16.22 7.37
C GLY A 275 -2.54 -16.76 6.29
N SER A 276 -2.86 -17.94 5.76
CA SER A 276 -2.29 -18.47 4.54
C SER A 276 -2.84 -17.54 3.48
N ASN A 277 -2.15 -16.41 3.33
CA ASN A 277 -2.34 -15.49 2.23
C ASN A 277 -1.96 -16.31 1.00
N THR A 278 -2.95 -16.99 0.45
CA THR A 278 -2.79 -17.90 -0.66
C THR A 278 -2.70 -17.03 -1.88
N TYR A 279 -1.50 -16.50 -2.13
CA TYR A 279 -1.17 -15.71 -3.31
C TYR A 279 -1.30 -16.63 -4.53
N THR A 280 -2.50 -16.72 -5.07
CA THR A 280 -2.74 -17.35 -6.35
C THR A 280 -2.37 -16.38 -7.47
N ASN A 281 -2.07 -16.95 -8.64
CA ASN A 281 -2.00 -16.23 -9.90
C ASN A 281 -0.97 -15.09 -10.01
N GLY A 282 0.27 -15.42 -10.37
CA GLY A 282 1.30 -14.42 -10.71
C GLY A 282 1.96 -13.71 -9.53
N LEU A 283 1.53 -13.95 -8.30
CA LEU A 283 2.02 -13.29 -7.09
C LEU A 283 2.95 -14.20 -6.26
N THR A 284 4.06 -13.64 -5.78
CA THR A 284 5.05 -14.32 -4.93
C THR A 284 5.35 -13.47 -3.71
N LEU A 285 5.34 -14.07 -2.51
CA LEU A 285 5.81 -13.43 -1.27
C LEU A 285 7.31 -13.64 -1.09
N THR A 286 8.07 -12.57 -0.88
CA THR A 286 9.49 -12.64 -0.49
C THR A 286 9.69 -11.81 0.78
N GLY A 287 9.96 -12.49 1.90
CA GLY A 287 9.94 -11.84 3.22
C GLY A 287 8.54 -11.30 3.53
N SER A 288 8.43 -9.99 3.71
CA SER A 288 7.16 -9.26 3.89
C SER A 288 6.64 -8.57 2.62
N THR A 289 7.31 -8.73 1.47
CA THR A 289 6.94 -8.04 0.22
C THR A 289 6.23 -8.99 -0.75
N VAL A 290 5.00 -8.66 -1.13
CA VAL A 290 4.32 -9.30 -2.27
C VAL A 290 4.85 -8.70 -3.58
N ARG A 291 5.21 -9.54 -4.54
CA ARG A 291 5.74 -9.13 -5.86
C ARG A 291 4.99 -9.86 -6.96
N LEU A 292 4.91 -9.24 -8.14
CA LEU A 292 4.61 -9.94 -9.38
C LEU A 292 5.83 -10.80 -9.77
N GLY A 293 5.61 -12.07 -10.12
CA GLY A 293 6.69 -13.02 -10.45
C GLY A 293 6.39 -14.50 -10.18
N GLY A 294 5.14 -14.89 -9.93
CA GLY A 294 4.70 -16.29 -9.89
C GLY A 294 4.15 -16.76 -11.24
N THR A 295 3.76 -18.04 -11.35
CA THR A 295 3.03 -18.54 -12.53
C THR A 295 1.63 -17.94 -12.59
N LEU A 296 1.24 -17.44 -13.77
CA LEU A 296 -0.09 -16.94 -14.06
C LEU A 296 -1.03 -18.09 -14.46
N THR A 297 -2.00 -18.41 -13.62
CA THR A 297 -2.99 -19.50 -13.77
C THR A 297 -4.36 -19.04 -14.27
N GLN A 298 -4.62 -17.73 -14.28
CA GLN A 298 -5.83 -17.06 -14.78
C GLN A 298 -5.47 -15.62 -15.20
N GLY A 299 -6.30 -14.91 -15.95
CA GLY A 299 -6.01 -13.51 -16.31
C GLY A 299 -5.85 -12.61 -15.07
N THR A 300 -4.85 -11.72 -15.08
CA THR A 300 -4.67 -10.63 -14.10
C THR A 300 -4.70 -9.29 -14.83
N THR A 301 -5.56 -8.39 -14.37
CA THR A 301 -5.55 -6.98 -14.78
C THR A 301 -4.97 -6.13 -13.65
N LEU A 302 -3.93 -5.36 -13.96
CA LEU A 302 -3.52 -4.22 -13.16
C LEU A 302 -4.32 -3.01 -13.68
N ASN A 303 -5.25 -2.53 -12.85
CA ASN A 303 -6.02 -1.33 -13.18
C ASN A 303 -5.16 -0.07 -13.02
N LEU A 304 -5.10 0.75 -14.07
CA LEU A 304 -4.36 2.02 -14.12
C LEU A 304 -5.32 3.15 -14.58
N ASP A 305 -6.48 3.22 -13.90
CA ASP A 305 -7.61 4.13 -14.15
C ASP A 305 -8.24 3.98 -15.55
N THR A 306 -7.91 4.85 -16.50
CA THR A 306 -8.46 4.86 -17.87
C THR A 306 -7.79 3.86 -18.80
N ASN A 307 -6.68 3.28 -18.36
CA ASN A 307 -5.92 2.28 -19.10
C ASN A 307 -5.75 1.05 -18.19
N ASP A 308 -5.91 -0.14 -18.74
CA ASP A 308 -5.70 -1.40 -18.02
C ASP A 308 -4.54 -2.17 -18.64
N LEU A 309 -3.65 -2.71 -17.80
CA LEU A 309 -2.61 -3.65 -18.21
C LEU A 309 -3.05 -5.06 -17.82
N THR A 310 -3.47 -5.85 -18.80
CA THR A 310 -3.92 -7.23 -18.58
C THR A 310 -2.88 -8.22 -19.07
N PHE A 311 -2.47 -9.11 -18.17
CA PHE A 311 -1.74 -10.33 -18.51
C PHE A 311 -2.73 -11.49 -18.59
N ARG A 312 -2.73 -12.23 -19.69
CA ARG A 312 -3.54 -13.45 -19.88
C ARG A 312 -2.62 -14.66 -20.00
N SER A 313 -3.16 -15.84 -19.74
CA SER A 313 -2.45 -17.13 -19.84
C SER A 313 -3.42 -18.15 -20.43
N SER A 314 -3.12 -18.67 -21.62
CA SER A 314 -3.79 -19.85 -22.18
C SER A 314 -3.22 -21.15 -21.56
N THR A 315 -4.03 -22.20 -21.44
CA THR A 315 -3.54 -23.47 -20.86
C THR A 315 -2.92 -24.42 -21.89
N SER A 316 -2.71 -23.95 -23.13
CA SER A 316 -2.42 -24.81 -24.30
C SER A 316 -1.17 -24.47 -25.10
N ALA A 317 -0.54 -23.30 -24.92
CA ALA A 317 0.65 -22.88 -25.66
C ALA A 317 1.94 -22.98 -24.82
N ALA A 318 3.09 -23.11 -25.48
CA ALA A 318 4.41 -23.12 -24.82
C ALA A 318 4.79 -21.73 -24.26
N PHE A 319 4.26 -20.65 -24.86
CA PHE A 319 4.39 -19.27 -24.40
C PHE A 319 2.98 -18.65 -24.31
N PRO A 320 2.18 -19.02 -23.28
CA PRO A 320 0.75 -18.75 -23.26
C PRO A 320 0.37 -17.31 -22.90
N GLY A 321 1.35 -16.42 -22.75
CA GLY A 321 1.14 -15.05 -22.32
C GLY A 321 0.53 -14.18 -23.42
N GLU A 322 -0.51 -13.43 -23.09
CA GLU A 322 -0.88 -12.23 -23.85
C GLU A 322 -0.72 -11.02 -22.93
N MET A 323 -0.09 -9.96 -23.42
CA MET A 323 -0.08 -8.64 -22.79
C MET A 323 -1.02 -7.74 -23.59
N ILE A 324 -2.12 -7.33 -22.95
CA ILE A 324 -3.09 -6.40 -23.53
C ILE A 324 -2.99 -5.07 -22.79
N ILE A 325 -2.77 -4.00 -23.55
CA ILE A 325 -2.93 -2.62 -23.11
C ILE A 325 -4.25 -2.13 -23.69
N GLN A 326 -5.23 -1.92 -22.82
CA GLN A 326 -6.57 -1.48 -23.20
C GLN A 326 -6.81 -0.07 -22.70
N GLY A 327 -7.26 0.82 -23.59
CA GLY A 327 -7.80 2.12 -23.23
C GLY A 327 -9.31 2.05 -23.02
N THR A 328 -9.92 3.16 -22.61
CA THR A 328 -11.36 3.20 -22.25
C THR A 328 -12.30 2.73 -23.37
N ASP A 329 -12.00 3.09 -24.63
CA ASP A 329 -12.91 2.83 -25.76
C ASP A 329 -12.46 1.68 -26.69
N ARG A 330 -11.20 1.22 -26.60
CA ARG A 330 -10.58 0.25 -27.53
C ARG A 330 -9.32 -0.40 -26.97
N LYS A 331 -8.90 -1.53 -27.56
CA LYS A 331 -7.53 -2.02 -27.34
C LYS A 331 -6.53 -1.08 -28.01
N ILE A 332 -5.40 -0.86 -27.35
CA ILE A 332 -4.28 -0.04 -27.86
C ILE A 332 -3.21 -0.97 -28.43
N MET A 333 -2.86 -2.01 -27.68
CA MET A 333 -1.85 -3.01 -28.03
C MET A 333 -2.24 -4.37 -27.47
N ASP A 334 -1.92 -5.43 -28.20
CA ASP A 334 -2.26 -6.82 -27.89
C ASP A 334 -1.13 -7.73 -28.43
N THR A 335 -0.42 -8.45 -27.55
CA THR A 335 0.68 -9.35 -27.95
C THR A 335 0.21 -10.80 -28.03
N ARG A 336 0.37 -11.43 -29.20
CA ARG A 336 0.16 -12.87 -29.38
C ARG A 336 1.51 -13.57 -29.47
N PHE A 337 2.03 -14.01 -28.33
CA PHE A 337 3.36 -14.65 -28.26
C PHE A 337 3.39 -16.06 -28.85
N ASP A 338 2.24 -16.72 -28.99
CA ASP A 338 2.08 -17.96 -29.75
C ASP A 338 2.20 -17.73 -31.27
N ASP A 339 1.63 -16.63 -31.78
CA ASP A 339 1.75 -16.19 -33.17
C ASP A 339 3.08 -15.44 -33.48
N ASN A 340 3.90 -15.13 -32.46
CA ASN A 340 5.05 -14.19 -32.53
C ASN A 340 4.69 -12.77 -33.05
N TYR A 341 3.45 -12.34 -32.82
CA TYR A 341 2.83 -11.18 -33.48
C TYR A 341 2.42 -10.08 -32.49
N ILE A 342 2.58 -8.81 -32.88
CA ILE A 342 2.10 -7.64 -32.11
C ILE A 342 1.00 -6.92 -32.88
N HIS A 343 -0.17 -6.82 -32.26
CA HIS A 343 -1.32 -6.12 -32.79
C HIS A 343 -1.48 -4.74 -32.13
N PHE A 344 -1.71 -3.70 -32.93
CA PHE A 344 -2.11 -2.38 -32.49
C PHE A 344 -3.55 -2.05 -32.94
N GLY A 345 -4.38 -1.64 -31.99
CA GLY A 345 -5.81 -1.38 -32.19
C GLY A 345 -6.71 -2.59 -31.95
N ASP A 346 -7.76 -2.75 -32.75
CA ASP A 346 -8.78 -3.80 -32.61
C ASP A 346 -8.85 -4.71 -33.85
N GLU A 347 -8.94 -6.02 -33.61
CA GLU A 347 -9.08 -7.11 -34.60
C GLU A 347 -8.06 -7.16 -35.77
N ALA A 348 -6.81 -6.74 -35.60
CA ALA A 348 -5.75 -7.24 -36.50
C ALA A 348 -5.47 -8.73 -36.26
N PHE A 349 -5.02 -9.39 -37.31
CA PHE A 349 -4.69 -10.80 -37.35
C PHE A 349 -3.41 -11.01 -38.16
N LEU A 350 -2.69 -12.08 -37.86
CA LEU A 350 -1.60 -12.56 -38.71
C LEU A 350 -2.16 -12.87 -40.10
N ASP A 351 -1.60 -12.26 -41.15
CA ASP A 351 -2.10 -12.47 -42.51
C ASP A 351 -1.83 -13.92 -42.95
N SER A 352 -2.74 -14.50 -43.72
CA SER A 352 -2.58 -15.81 -44.36
C SER A 352 -1.35 -15.93 -45.28
N ASP A 353 -0.78 -14.80 -45.71
CA ASP A 353 0.49 -14.73 -46.43
C ASP A 353 1.73 -14.91 -45.51
N ASP A 354 1.58 -14.98 -44.19
CA ASP A 354 2.69 -15.29 -43.28
C ASP A 354 3.31 -16.67 -43.55
N GLY A 355 4.63 -16.77 -43.42
CA GLY A 355 5.39 -17.97 -43.80
C GLY A 355 5.44 -18.25 -45.30
N THR A 356 4.74 -17.50 -46.16
CA THR A 356 4.82 -17.65 -47.62
C THR A 356 6.06 -16.96 -48.19
N THR A 357 6.56 -17.44 -49.33
CA THR A 357 7.78 -16.89 -49.93
C THR A 357 7.51 -15.87 -51.04
N PHE A 358 8.45 -14.95 -51.24
CA PHE A 358 8.51 -14.06 -52.39
C PHE A 358 9.95 -13.93 -52.89
N ASN A 359 10.11 -13.62 -54.18
CA ASN A 359 11.41 -13.35 -54.77
C ASN A 359 11.61 -11.84 -54.93
N ASP A 360 12.77 -11.31 -54.55
CA ASP A 360 13.13 -9.92 -54.80
C ASP A 360 13.43 -9.66 -56.29
N THR A 361 13.99 -8.49 -56.63
CA THR A 361 14.39 -8.20 -58.02
C THR A 361 15.67 -8.96 -58.43
N GLY A 362 16.56 -9.28 -57.48
CA GLY A 362 17.77 -10.07 -57.67
C GLY A 362 17.55 -11.58 -57.86
N SER A 363 16.31 -12.06 -57.72
CA SER A 363 15.90 -13.48 -57.66
C SER A 363 16.32 -14.21 -56.38
N THR A 364 16.58 -13.47 -55.30
CA THR A 364 16.72 -13.98 -53.94
C THR A 364 15.34 -14.27 -53.37
N THR A 365 15.13 -15.48 -52.83
CA THR A 365 13.88 -15.85 -52.16
C THR A 365 13.93 -15.45 -50.69
N PHE A 366 12.88 -14.76 -50.23
CA PHE A 366 12.64 -14.41 -48.84
C PHE A 366 11.31 -15.01 -48.38
N THR A 367 11.19 -15.28 -47.08
CA THR A 367 9.91 -15.62 -46.43
C THR A 367 9.30 -14.35 -45.84
N LYS A 368 7.99 -14.17 -45.98
CA LYS A 368 7.26 -13.11 -45.26
C LYS A 368 7.12 -13.54 -43.80
N ASP A 369 7.47 -12.63 -42.90
CA ASP A 369 7.36 -12.77 -41.46
C ASP A 369 6.62 -11.52 -40.96
N PHE A 370 5.33 -11.69 -40.69
CA PHE A 370 4.46 -10.61 -40.23
C PHE A 370 4.61 -10.48 -38.72
N VAL A 371 5.48 -9.58 -38.26
CA VAL A 371 5.73 -9.35 -36.83
C VAL A 371 4.74 -8.38 -36.17
N ALA A 372 4.02 -7.56 -36.95
CA ALA A 372 3.03 -6.63 -36.42
C ALA A 372 1.94 -6.23 -37.42
N GLY A 373 0.81 -5.71 -36.91
CA GLY A 373 -0.26 -5.13 -37.72
C GLY A 373 -1.10 -4.08 -36.98
N PHE A 374 -1.80 -3.25 -37.75
CA PHE A 374 -2.51 -2.06 -37.29
C PHE A 374 -3.94 -2.08 -37.83
N SER A 375 -4.95 -2.16 -36.96
CA SER A 375 -6.36 -2.29 -37.37
C SER A 375 -7.32 -1.49 -36.48
N ASN A 376 -8.40 -0.99 -37.08
CA ASN A 376 -9.56 -0.40 -36.41
C ASN A 376 -10.81 -1.29 -36.54
N SER A 377 -10.64 -2.59 -36.85
CA SER A 377 -11.69 -3.58 -37.15
C SER A 377 -12.60 -3.28 -38.35
N ASN A 378 -12.27 -2.28 -39.17
CA ASN A 378 -12.99 -1.98 -40.41
C ASN A 378 -12.11 -2.30 -41.62
N SER A 379 -12.71 -2.41 -42.81
CA SER A 379 -12.00 -2.60 -44.09
C SER A 379 -11.33 -1.31 -44.61
N GLY A 380 -10.72 -0.55 -43.70
CA GLY A 380 -10.15 0.78 -43.96
C GLY A 380 -10.38 1.78 -42.82
N GLY A 381 -9.65 2.89 -42.85
CA GLY A 381 -9.60 3.92 -41.82
C GLY A 381 -8.57 3.67 -40.72
N SER A 382 -7.83 2.57 -40.77
CA SER A 382 -6.68 2.32 -39.89
C SER A 382 -5.55 3.28 -40.28
N ALA A 383 -5.10 4.12 -39.34
CA ALA A 383 -4.10 5.14 -39.60
C ALA A 383 -2.83 4.93 -38.75
N VAL A 384 -1.67 5.07 -39.38
CA VAL A 384 -0.35 5.00 -38.73
C VAL A 384 0.37 6.32 -38.94
N ALA A 385 0.47 7.10 -37.86
CA ALA A 385 1.19 8.37 -37.86
C ALA A 385 2.71 8.16 -37.77
N ILE A 386 3.46 8.94 -38.55
CA ILE A 386 4.93 8.91 -38.61
C ILE A 386 5.43 10.32 -38.35
N GLY A 387 5.67 10.64 -37.09
CA GLY A 387 5.96 12.00 -36.65
C GLY A 387 4.69 12.80 -36.35
N SER A 388 4.72 14.11 -36.56
CA SER A 388 3.66 15.04 -36.16
C SER A 388 2.77 15.52 -37.30
N ILE A 389 3.08 15.16 -38.54
CA ILE A 389 2.40 15.66 -39.76
C ILE A 389 2.04 14.48 -40.67
N GLU A 390 3.00 13.63 -40.99
CA GLU A 390 2.83 12.55 -41.96
C GLU A 390 2.11 11.33 -41.36
N TYR A 391 1.25 10.70 -42.16
CA TYR A 391 0.62 9.42 -41.80
C TYR A 391 0.25 8.60 -43.03
N PHE A 392 0.16 7.29 -42.85
CA PHE A 392 -0.50 6.39 -43.80
C PHE A 392 -1.91 6.05 -43.31
N ILE A 393 -2.87 5.90 -44.24
CA ILE A 393 -4.21 5.35 -43.94
C ILE A 393 -4.50 4.18 -44.87
N ASP A 394 -4.94 3.08 -44.28
CA ASP A 394 -5.52 1.93 -44.98
C ASP A 394 -6.90 2.26 -45.57
N GLY A 395 -7.11 1.94 -46.84
CA GLY A 395 -8.39 1.98 -47.52
C GLY A 395 -8.72 0.61 -48.10
N THR A 396 -9.97 0.39 -48.52
CA THR A 396 -10.50 -0.94 -48.87
C THR A 396 -9.67 -1.74 -49.90
N ASN A 397 -8.93 -1.06 -50.77
CA ASN A 397 -7.84 -1.64 -51.58
C ASN A 397 -6.90 -0.51 -52.06
N GLU A 398 -6.58 0.42 -51.16
CA GLU A 398 -5.80 1.63 -51.47
C GLU A 398 -5.02 2.07 -50.24
N LEU A 399 -3.73 2.41 -50.40
CA LEU A 399 -2.91 2.96 -49.33
C LEU A 399 -2.81 4.47 -49.53
N PHE A 400 -3.43 5.24 -48.64
CA PHE A 400 -3.30 6.69 -48.62
C PHE A 400 -2.04 7.10 -47.86
N PHE A 401 -1.42 8.19 -48.30
CA PHE A 401 -0.31 8.86 -47.63
C PHE A 401 -0.63 10.34 -47.54
N GLU A 402 -0.67 10.88 -46.32
CA GLU A 402 -0.70 12.32 -46.09
C GLU A 402 0.73 12.80 -45.84
N GLY A 403 1.17 13.76 -46.66
CA GLY A 403 2.51 14.32 -46.60
C GLY A 403 2.86 15.05 -47.89
N SER A 404 3.91 15.88 -47.85
CA SER A 404 4.28 16.74 -48.99
C SER A 404 5.03 16.02 -50.13
N GLY A 405 5.49 14.78 -49.93
CA GLY A 405 6.13 14.01 -50.99
C GLY A 405 6.72 12.67 -50.54
N PHE A 406 6.87 11.75 -51.50
CA PHE A 406 7.49 10.45 -51.32
C PHE A 406 8.85 10.45 -52.04
N ASN A 407 9.91 10.79 -51.30
CA ASN A 407 11.24 11.08 -51.85
C ASN A 407 12.27 10.01 -51.46
N PRO A 408 13.30 9.75 -52.29
CA PRO A 408 14.49 9.03 -51.84
C PRO A 408 15.25 9.84 -50.79
N MET A 409 15.96 9.16 -49.88
CA MET A 409 16.71 9.81 -48.80
C MET A 409 17.99 10.53 -49.28
N SER A 410 18.60 10.05 -50.36
CA SER A 410 19.78 10.63 -51.02
C SER A 410 19.49 10.88 -52.49
N ASP A 411 20.03 11.95 -53.05
CA ASP A 411 19.90 12.26 -54.48
C ASP A 411 20.69 11.26 -55.33
N GLU A 412 20.00 10.56 -56.25
CA GLU A 412 20.46 9.46 -57.14
C GLU A 412 21.31 8.30 -56.52
N THR A 413 21.71 8.38 -55.25
CA THR A 413 22.87 7.66 -54.67
C THR A 413 22.55 6.88 -53.38
N SER A 414 21.31 6.44 -53.19
CA SER A 414 21.03 5.47 -52.10
C SER A 414 21.82 4.17 -52.31
N SER A 415 22.13 3.44 -51.23
CA SER A 415 22.96 2.23 -51.26
C SER A 415 22.49 1.14 -52.24
N PHE A 416 21.22 1.19 -52.66
CA PHE A 416 20.58 0.23 -53.57
C PHE A 416 19.95 0.86 -54.83
N GLY A 417 20.17 2.16 -55.05
CA GLY A 417 19.75 2.92 -56.23
C GLY A 417 18.27 3.34 -56.20
N ASN A 418 17.99 4.57 -56.63
CA ASN A 418 16.66 5.17 -56.57
C ASN A 418 15.86 4.92 -57.86
N THR A 419 14.86 4.02 -57.84
CA THR A 419 13.97 3.79 -58.98
C THR A 419 12.52 3.53 -58.55
N LEU A 420 11.55 4.19 -59.18
CA LEU A 420 10.12 3.93 -58.94
C LEU A 420 9.68 2.65 -59.69
N GLY A 421 9.78 1.51 -59.01
CA GLY A 421 9.58 0.19 -59.61
C GLY A 421 10.86 -0.40 -60.22
N LYS A 422 10.75 -1.60 -60.81
CA LYS A 422 11.84 -2.33 -61.49
C LYS A 422 11.31 -3.05 -62.74
N THR A 423 12.18 -3.61 -63.57
CA THR A 423 11.80 -4.19 -64.89
C THR A 423 10.79 -5.35 -64.82
N ASN A 424 10.83 -6.16 -63.75
CA ASN A 424 9.85 -7.21 -63.45
C ASN A 424 8.74 -6.77 -62.47
N ARG A 425 8.79 -5.52 -61.96
CA ARG A 425 7.86 -4.94 -60.97
C ARG A 425 7.44 -3.54 -61.44
N ARG A 426 6.67 -3.52 -62.52
CA ARG A 426 6.26 -2.32 -63.25
C ARG A 426 4.92 -1.79 -62.73
N TRP A 427 4.83 -0.48 -62.52
CA TRP A 427 3.57 0.21 -62.26
C TRP A 427 2.69 0.18 -63.51
N GLY A 428 1.38 -0.04 -63.34
CA GLY A 428 0.43 -0.14 -64.45
C GLY A 428 0.12 1.21 -65.12
N ALA A 429 0.16 2.29 -64.34
CA ALA A 429 0.00 3.67 -64.78
C ALA A 429 0.59 4.61 -63.72
N VAL A 430 0.83 5.87 -64.10
CA VAL A 430 1.10 6.99 -63.18
C VAL A 430 0.16 8.13 -63.59
N TYR A 431 -0.68 8.58 -62.66
CA TYR A 431 -1.58 9.72 -62.86
C TYR A 431 -0.99 10.94 -62.16
N ALA A 432 -0.71 12.00 -62.92
CA ALA A 432 -0.15 13.24 -62.42
C ALA A 432 -0.67 14.43 -63.25
N THR A 433 -0.81 15.60 -62.62
CA THR A 433 -1.27 16.83 -63.29
C THR A 433 -0.27 17.32 -64.35
N ASN A 434 1.03 17.11 -64.09
CA ASN A 434 2.13 17.45 -64.97
C ASN A 434 2.91 16.19 -65.35
N GLY A 435 3.68 16.25 -66.44
CA GLY A 435 4.63 15.20 -66.81
C GLY A 435 5.83 15.10 -65.84
N VAL A 436 6.62 14.04 -65.98
CA VAL A 436 7.85 13.86 -65.18
C VAL A 436 8.90 14.91 -65.54
N ILE A 437 9.59 15.42 -64.52
CA ILE A 437 10.74 16.32 -64.69
C ILE A 437 11.99 15.45 -64.89
N THR A 438 12.64 15.59 -66.03
CA THR A 438 13.93 14.92 -66.33
C THR A 438 15.07 15.93 -66.22
N THR A 439 15.89 15.81 -65.16
CA THR A 439 17.05 16.69 -64.93
C THR A 439 18.01 16.65 -66.11
N SER A 440 18.38 17.82 -66.64
CA SER A 440 19.13 17.95 -67.89
C SER A 440 20.17 19.09 -67.83
N ASP A 441 20.60 19.46 -66.62
CA ASP A 441 21.61 20.49 -66.39
C ASP A 441 22.95 20.13 -67.07
N MET A 442 23.66 21.12 -67.60
CA MET A 442 24.96 20.93 -68.25
C MET A 442 26.08 20.61 -67.24
N ASN A 443 25.98 21.12 -66.01
CA ASN A 443 26.96 20.90 -64.95
C ASN A 443 26.99 19.44 -64.46
N LEU A 444 25.90 18.69 -64.70
CA LEU A 444 25.78 17.26 -64.39
C LEU A 444 26.18 16.35 -65.56
N LYS A 445 26.66 16.92 -66.67
CA LYS A 445 27.00 16.20 -67.91
C LYS A 445 28.48 16.26 -68.21
N THR A 446 28.99 15.18 -68.80
CA THR A 446 30.35 15.09 -69.33
C THR A 446 30.32 14.45 -70.72
N ASN A 447 31.43 14.52 -71.46
CA ASN A 447 31.57 13.97 -72.82
C ASN A 447 30.47 14.41 -73.81
N VAL A 448 29.92 15.62 -73.64
CA VAL A 448 28.82 16.15 -74.48
C VAL A 448 29.32 16.39 -75.90
N GLN A 449 28.63 15.81 -76.88
CA GLN A 449 28.94 15.92 -78.32
C GLN A 449 27.65 16.22 -79.12
N PRO A 450 27.75 16.89 -80.29
CA PRO A 450 26.61 17.06 -81.19
C PRO A 450 26.05 15.73 -81.72
N LEU A 451 24.73 15.67 -81.88
CA LEU A 451 24.07 14.50 -82.47
C LEU A 451 24.30 14.46 -83.99
N ASN A 452 24.79 13.32 -84.49
CA ASN A 452 25.26 13.15 -85.88
C ASN A 452 24.35 12.26 -86.75
N TYR A 453 23.20 11.82 -86.22
CA TYR A 453 22.21 11.00 -86.90
C TYR A 453 20.80 11.51 -86.59
N GLY A 454 19.82 11.15 -87.44
CA GLY A 454 18.51 11.78 -87.40
C GLY A 454 17.55 11.24 -88.46
N LEU A 455 17.38 11.99 -89.55
CA LEU A 455 16.34 11.75 -90.55
C LEU A 455 16.47 10.38 -91.21
N LYS A 456 17.70 9.99 -91.58
CA LYS A 456 18.00 8.71 -92.22
C LYS A 456 17.67 7.52 -91.30
N GLU A 457 17.81 7.68 -89.99
CA GLU A 457 17.57 6.64 -88.99
C GLU A 457 16.07 6.52 -88.69
N LEU A 458 15.38 7.64 -88.47
CA LEU A 458 13.94 7.64 -88.24
C LEU A 458 13.14 7.10 -89.44
N LEU A 459 13.58 7.34 -90.67
CA LEU A 459 12.96 6.78 -91.88
C LEU A 459 13.04 5.24 -91.99
N LYS A 460 13.86 4.58 -91.16
CA LYS A 460 13.90 3.11 -91.06
C LYS A 460 12.93 2.53 -90.02
N LEU A 461 12.40 3.36 -89.12
CA LEU A 461 11.55 2.92 -88.02
C LEU A 461 10.10 2.71 -88.45
N ASN A 462 9.48 1.61 -87.99
CA ASN A 462 8.06 1.39 -88.17
C ASN A 462 7.30 1.84 -86.93
N THR A 463 6.40 2.82 -87.07
CA THR A 463 5.37 3.11 -86.06
C THR A 463 4.32 2.00 -86.08
N ILE A 464 3.99 1.45 -84.91
CA ILE A 464 3.06 0.32 -84.77
C ILE A 464 1.87 0.66 -83.86
N THR A 465 0.74 0.00 -84.11
CA THR A 465 -0.41 -0.05 -83.19
C THR A 465 -0.51 -1.46 -82.60
N TYR A 466 -0.74 -1.60 -81.30
CA TYR A 466 -0.77 -2.89 -80.63
C TYR A 466 -1.79 -2.94 -79.48
N ASN A 467 -2.05 -4.17 -79.02
CA ASN A 467 -2.77 -4.47 -77.78
C ASN A 467 -1.87 -5.39 -76.93
N TRP A 468 -2.09 -5.43 -75.61
CA TRP A 468 -1.25 -6.21 -74.71
C TRP A 468 -1.67 -7.69 -74.72
N LYS A 469 -0.73 -8.58 -75.08
CA LYS A 469 -0.91 -10.03 -74.90
C LYS A 469 -1.14 -10.33 -73.42
N ASN A 470 -2.16 -11.12 -73.10
CA ASN A 470 -2.51 -11.54 -71.74
C ASN A 470 -2.69 -10.37 -70.75
N TYR A 471 -3.24 -9.23 -71.20
CA TYR A 471 -3.53 -8.11 -70.31
C TYR A 471 -4.45 -8.52 -69.16
N LYS A 472 -4.06 -8.20 -67.93
CA LYS A 472 -4.81 -8.49 -66.71
C LYS A 472 -5.03 -7.23 -65.88
N LEU A 473 -6.23 -7.12 -65.31
CA LEU A 473 -6.54 -6.18 -64.24
C LEU A 473 -6.78 -7.01 -62.96
N GLY A 474 -5.85 -6.92 -62.01
CA GLY A 474 -5.80 -7.83 -60.88
C GLY A 474 -5.73 -9.30 -61.33
N LYS A 475 -6.69 -10.13 -60.87
CA LYS A 475 -6.79 -11.55 -61.23
C LYS A 475 -7.52 -11.80 -62.58
N THR A 476 -8.11 -10.77 -63.19
CA THR A 476 -8.99 -10.90 -64.37
C THR A 476 -8.25 -10.61 -65.68
N THR A 477 -8.24 -11.57 -66.61
CA THR A 477 -7.77 -11.36 -67.99
C THR A 477 -8.79 -10.54 -68.78
N ILE A 478 -8.34 -9.46 -69.43
CA ILE A 478 -9.19 -8.57 -70.22
C ILE A 478 -9.24 -9.05 -71.69
N PRO A 479 -10.43 -9.38 -72.22
CA PRO A 479 -10.60 -9.77 -73.62
C PRO A 479 -10.10 -8.70 -74.61
N LEU A 480 -9.54 -9.13 -75.74
CA LEU A 480 -8.87 -8.25 -76.71
C LEU A 480 -9.77 -7.12 -77.22
N GLU A 481 -11.05 -7.42 -77.45
CA GLU A 481 -12.08 -6.48 -77.90
C GLU A 481 -12.47 -5.42 -76.86
N LYS A 482 -12.05 -5.60 -75.60
CA LYS A 482 -12.20 -4.62 -74.50
C LYS A 482 -10.89 -3.91 -74.15
N GLN A 483 -9.78 -4.23 -74.82
CA GLN A 483 -8.50 -3.55 -74.59
C GLN A 483 -8.40 -2.28 -75.42
N GLU A 484 -7.89 -1.22 -74.79
CA GLU A 484 -7.47 -0.02 -75.52
C GLU A 484 -6.34 -0.34 -76.50
N LYS A 485 -6.44 0.19 -77.71
CA LYS A 485 -5.36 0.12 -78.70
C LYS A 485 -4.28 1.14 -78.35
N LYS A 486 -3.03 0.70 -78.24
CA LYS A 486 -1.86 1.56 -77.97
C LYS A 486 -1.07 1.78 -79.26
N ILE A 487 -0.28 2.85 -79.28
CA ILE A 487 0.67 3.19 -80.34
C ILE A 487 2.09 3.20 -79.79
N GLY A 488 3.10 3.00 -80.64
CA GLY A 488 4.50 3.05 -80.24
C GLY A 488 5.44 2.44 -81.28
N PHE A 489 6.56 1.91 -80.79
CA PHE A 489 7.63 1.29 -81.59
C PHE A 489 7.95 -0.13 -81.09
N SER A 490 8.59 -0.93 -81.93
CA SER A 490 9.24 -2.18 -81.50
C SER A 490 10.56 -1.88 -80.79
N ALA A 491 10.72 -2.33 -79.54
CA ALA A 491 11.97 -2.18 -78.80
C ALA A 491 13.15 -2.91 -79.48
N GLN A 492 12.90 -4.02 -80.17
CA GLN A 492 13.92 -4.75 -80.93
C GLN A 492 14.37 -3.95 -82.17
N GLN A 493 13.43 -3.33 -82.89
CA GLN A 493 13.77 -2.48 -84.03
C GLN A 493 14.50 -1.21 -83.59
N LEU A 494 14.08 -0.61 -82.47
CA LEU A 494 14.81 0.52 -81.88
C LEU A 494 16.24 0.10 -81.48
N LEU A 495 16.46 -1.09 -80.93
CA LEU A 495 17.80 -1.54 -80.54
C LEU A 495 18.78 -1.63 -81.73
N GLU A 496 18.29 -1.88 -82.95
CA GLU A 496 19.11 -1.93 -84.17
C GLU A 496 19.41 -0.56 -84.77
N ILE A 497 18.63 0.49 -84.45
CA ILE A 497 18.65 1.79 -85.15
C ILE A 497 18.98 2.96 -84.21
N LEU A 498 18.43 2.95 -83.00
CA LEU A 498 18.59 3.91 -81.89
C LEU A 498 18.88 3.12 -80.58
N PRO A 499 20.01 2.41 -80.47
CA PRO A 499 20.30 1.53 -79.32
C PRO A 499 20.25 2.25 -77.97
N GLU A 500 20.61 3.52 -77.93
CA GLU A 500 20.66 4.36 -76.73
C GLU A 500 19.29 4.56 -76.05
N VAL A 501 18.17 4.47 -76.79
CA VAL A 501 16.84 4.63 -76.20
C VAL A 501 16.28 3.33 -75.61
N VAL A 502 17.01 2.21 -75.70
CA VAL A 502 16.53 0.87 -75.34
C VAL A 502 17.27 0.29 -74.14
N GLN A 503 16.54 0.08 -73.04
CA GLN A 503 17.11 -0.49 -71.82
C GLN A 503 17.20 -2.03 -71.92
N THR A 504 18.39 -2.51 -72.27
CA THR A 504 18.69 -3.96 -72.43
C THR A 504 19.08 -4.67 -71.13
N HIS A 505 19.65 -3.94 -70.17
CA HIS A 505 20.12 -4.46 -68.88
C HIS A 505 19.69 -3.53 -67.74
N SER A 506 19.74 -4.02 -66.50
CA SER A 506 19.51 -3.25 -65.27
C SER A 506 20.59 -3.57 -64.24
N TRP A 507 21.01 -2.55 -63.49
CA TRP A 507 21.82 -2.75 -62.29
C TRP A 507 20.94 -3.23 -61.14
N VAL A 508 21.34 -4.34 -60.51
CA VAL A 508 20.61 -4.96 -59.39
C VAL A 508 21.60 -5.19 -58.24
N PRO A 509 21.26 -4.83 -57.00
CA PRO A 509 22.12 -5.11 -55.86
C PRO A 509 22.30 -6.63 -55.67
N VAL A 510 23.47 -7.02 -55.17
CA VAL A 510 23.87 -8.41 -54.95
C VAL A 510 23.84 -8.77 -53.46
N ASN A 511 24.09 -7.79 -52.60
CA ASN A 511 24.13 -7.92 -51.16
C ASN A 511 23.87 -6.56 -50.47
N GLU A 512 23.83 -6.57 -49.15
CA GLU A 512 23.58 -5.38 -48.30
C GLU A 512 24.75 -4.39 -48.26
N ASN A 513 25.94 -4.76 -48.76
CA ASN A 513 27.12 -3.88 -48.78
C ASN A 513 27.07 -2.82 -49.90
N GLY A 514 26.05 -2.87 -50.77
CA GLY A 514 25.93 -1.99 -51.93
C GLY A 514 26.69 -2.48 -53.18
N ASP A 515 27.06 -3.76 -53.24
CA ASP A 515 27.60 -4.35 -54.47
C ASP A 515 26.48 -4.53 -55.51
N TYR A 516 26.76 -4.23 -56.79
CA TYR A 516 25.82 -4.39 -57.90
C TYR A 516 26.34 -5.33 -58.97
N LYS A 517 25.41 -6.00 -59.65
CA LYS A 517 25.66 -6.71 -60.92
C LYS A 517 24.73 -6.16 -62.01
N GLU A 518 25.24 -6.09 -63.22
CA GLU A 518 24.41 -5.87 -64.40
C GLU A 518 23.67 -7.17 -64.75
N VAL A 519 22.35 -7.09 -64.90
CA VAL A 519 21.47 -8.21 -65.24
C VAL A 519 20.74 -7.89 -66.53
N LYS A 520 20.76 -8.83 -67.49
CA LYS A 520 20.00 -8.69 -68.74
C LYS A 520 18.49 -8.68 -68.47
N ASN A 521 17.80 -7.70 -69.02
CA ASN A 521 16.36 -7.58 -68.87
C ASN A 521 15.63 -8.67 -69.68
N GLU A 522 14.68 -9.35 -69.05
CA GLU A 522 13.78 -10.30 -69.73
C GLU A 522 12.89 -9.57 -70.77
N HIS A 523 12.53 -8.32 -70.48
CA HIS A 523 11.73 -7.46 -71.35
C HIS A 523 12.46 -6.14 -71.56
N LEU A 524 12.66 -5.75 -72.82
CA LEU A 524 13.32 -4.49 -73.17
C LEU A 524 12.45 -3.28 -72.79
N GLY A 525 13.04 -2.33 -72.06
CA GLY A 525 12.45 -1.01 -71.82
C GLY A 525 12.77 -0.04 -72.95
N VAL A 526 11.99 1.03 -73.11
CA VAL A 526 12.25 2.11 -74.08
C VAL A 526 12.02 3.46 -73.43
N ASN A 527 13.04 4.33 -73.44
CA ASN A 527 12.92 5.71 -73.03
C ASN A 527 12.37 6.54 -74.20
N TYR A 528 11.04 6.63 -74.31
CA TYR A 528 10.39 7.35 -75.41
C TYR A 528 10.80 8.83 -75.51
N SER A 529 11.13 9.48 -74.39
CA SER A 529 11.62 10.87 -74.37
C SER A 529 12.96 11.04 -75.07
N ASP A 530 13.83 10.02 -75.06
CA ASP A 530 15.18 10.10 -75.62
C ASP A 530 15.16 10.02 -77.17
N ILE A 531 14.02 9.68 -77.76
CA ILE A 531 13.76 9.76 -79.22
C ILE A 531 13.51 11.22 -79.66
N ILE A 532 13.15 12.13 -78.74
CA ILE A 532 12.81 13.52 -79.06
C ILE A 532 14.03 14.28 -79.63
N PRO A 533 15.25 14.24 -79.04
CA PRO A 533 16.44 14.84 -79.64
C PRO A 533 16.74 14.35 -81.06
N VAL A 534 16.56 13.05 -81.33
CA VAL A 534 16.73 12.46 -82.68
C VAL A 534 15.70 13.03 -83.66
N THR A 535 14.45 13.20 -83.20
CA THR A 535 13.37 13.81 -83.98
C THR A 535 13.63 15.28 -84.29
N VAL A 536 14.13 16.06 -83.31
CA VAL A 536 14.54 17.45 -83.53
C VAL A 536 15.69 17.53 -84.54
N LYS A 537 16.70 16.64 -84.43
CA LYS A 537 17.81 16.57 -85.39
C LYS A 537 17.35 16.20 -86.79
N ALA A 538 16.42 15.25 -86.93
CA ALA A 538 15.81 14.89 -88.20
C ALA A 538 15.06 16.06 -88.85
N ILE A 539 14.34 16.86 -88.07
CA ILE A 539 13.67 18.08 -88.55
C ILE A 539 14.69 19.14 -89.01
N GLN A 540 15.80 19.31 -88.29
CA GLN A 540 16.89 20.21 -88.70
C GLN A 540 17.54 19.77 -90.03
N GLU A 541 17.81 18.47 -90.19
CA GLU A 541 18.33 17.89 -91.43
C GLU A 541 17.35 18.03 -92.60
N GLN A 542 16.06 17.78 -92.35
CA GLN A 542 15.00 17.98 -93.34
C GLN A 542 14.89 19.45 -93.75
N GLN A 543 14.99 20.39 -92.81
CA GLN A 543 14.95 21.82 -93.13
C GLN A 543 16.15 22.25 -93.98
N ALA A 544 17.36 21.73 -93.71
CA ALA A 544 18.54 22.00 -94.52
C ALA A 544 18.37 21.48 -95.97
N GLN A 545 17.80 20.28 -96.15
CA GLN A 545 17.46 19.75 -97.49
C GLN A 545 16.41 20.61 -98.19
N ILE A 546 15.42 21.12 -97.47
CA ILE A 546 14.39 22.02 -98.03
C ILE A 546 15.00 23.34 -98.52
N GLU A 547 15.95 23.94 -97.78
CA GLU A 547 16.61 25.18 -98.23
C GLU A 547 17.53 24.96 -99.45
N GLU A 548 18.26 23.85 -99.53
CA GLU A 548 19.07 23.55 -100.72
C GLU A 548 18.17 23.28 -101.94
N LEU A 549 17.09 22.50 -101.80
CA LEU A 549 16.12 22.28 -102.87
C LEU A 549 15.46 23.57 -103.35
N LYS A 550 15.14 24.52 -102.44
CA LYS A 550 14.64 25.85 -102.82
C LYS A 550 15.66 26.62 -103.65
N LYS A 551 16.93 26.59 -103.24
CA LYS A 551 18.04 27.26 -103.94
C LYS A 551 18.24 26.67 -105.35
N GLU A 552 18.32 25.35 -105.48
CA GLU A 552 18.36 24.66 -106.79
C GLU A 552 17.15 25.05 -107.67
N ILE A 553 15.95 25.13 -107.11
CA ILE A 553 14.74 25.54 -107.82
C ILE A 553 14.84 27.00 -108.31
N GLU A 554 15.42 27.93 -107.55
CA GLU A 554 15.63 29.31 -108.01
C GLU A 554 16.73 29.40 -109.08
N GLU A 555 17.82 28.66 -108.95
CA GLU A 555 18.87 28.56 -109.99
C GLU A 555 18.30 27.99 -111.31
N LEU A 556 17.48 26.94 -111.24
CA LEU A 556 16.77 26.38 -112.39
C LEU A 556 15.77 27.37 -113.01
N LYS A 557 15.04 28.14 -112.21
CA LYS A 557 14.14 29.20 -112.70
C LYS A 557 14.90 30.30 -113.43
N LEU A 558 16.07 30.70 -112.92
CA LEU A 558 16.94 31.68 -113.57
C LEU A 558 17.45 31.15 -114.92
N LEU A 559 17.96 29.91 -114.94
CA LEU A 559 18.42 29.25 -116.17
C LEU A 559 17.30 29.17 -117.23
N ILE A 560 16.10 28.75 -116.84
CA ILE A 560 14.92 28.69 -117.74
C ILE A 560 14.53 30.07 -118.27
N LYS A 561 14.74 31.14 -117.48
CA LYS A 561 14.48 32.52 -117.89
C LYS A 561 15.53 33.04 -118.88
N GLU A 562 16.76 32.56 -118.80
CA GLU A 562 17.81 32.84 -119.80
C GLU A 562 17.56 32.07 -121.10
N TYR A 563 17.20 30.78 -121.04
CA TYR A 563 16.85 29.97 -122.23
C TYR A 563 15.58 30.42 -122.98
N LYS A 564 14.78 31.32 -122.39
CA LYS A 564 13.58 31.92 -123.01
C LYS A 564 13.81 33.32 -123.59
N LYS A 565 15.02 33.84 -123.51
CA LYS A 565 15.48 35.03 -124.24
C LYS A 565 16.20 34.65 -125.53
#